data_AF-A0A9W8CXA6-F1
#
_entry.id   AF-A0A9W8CXA6-F1
#
_cell.length_a   1.000
_cell.length_b   1.000
_cell.length_c   1.000
_cell.angle_alpha   90.00
_cell.angle_beta   90.00
_cell.angle_gamma   90.00
#
_symmetry.space_group_name_H-M   'P 1'
#
loop_
_entity.id
_entity.type
_entity.pdbx_description
1 polymer ?
#
loop_
_entity_poly.entity_id
_entity_poly.type
_entity_poly.pdbx_seq_one_letter_code
_entity_poly.pdbx_strand_id
1 'polypeptide(L)' 'PEFSKAQMADGSRLIERFLAEFAGTPGLEGMPPDGVAQRVNELRAKYDSDIATNPWVQHVIATL' A
#
# COMPACT_ATOMS: atom_id res chain seq x y z
N PRO A 1 -9.49 14.75 10.02
CA PRO A 1 -10.70 13.90 10.02
C PRO A 1 -10.61 12.95 11.21
N GLU A 2 -11.72 12.65 11.89
CA GLU A 2 -11.73 11.63 12.96
C GLU A 2 -12.02 10.27 12.33
N PHE A 3 -11.10 9.31 12.50
CA PHE A 3 -11.28 7.92 12.04
C PHE A 3 -11.56 7.02 13.24
N SER A 4 -12.43 6.03 13.05
CA SER A 4 -12.64 5.02 14.07
C SER A 4 -11.41 4.12 14.21
N LYS A 5 -11.22 3.54 15.41
CA LYS A 5 -10.17 2.53 15.66
C LYS A 5 -10.25 1.35 14.69
N ALA A 6 -11.47 0.94 14.31
CA ALA A 6 -11.69 -0.14 13.35
C ALA A 6 -11.20 0.25 11.94
N GLN A 7 -11.55 1.45 11.45
CA GLN A 7 -11.07 1.94 10.15
C GLN A 7 -9.54 2.07 10.10
N MET A 8 -8.93 2.58 11.19
CA MET A 8 -7.47 2.65 11.30
C MET A 8 -6.85 1.26 11.30
N ALA A 9 -7.40 0.31 12.07
CA ALA A 9 -6.87 -1.05 12.14
C ALA A 9 -6.96 -1.79 10.80
N ASP A 10 -8.09 -1.69 10.11
CA ASP A 10 -8.28 -2.34 8.81
C ASP A 10 -7.41 -1.70 7.73
N GLY A 11 -7.25 -0.36 7.77
CA GLY A 11 -6.35 0.35 6.86
C GLY A 11 -4.88 0.04 7.12
N SER A 12 -4.45 -0.03 8.39
CA SER A 12 -3.09 -0.46 8.75
C SER A 12 -2.80 -1.89 8.28
N ARG A 13 -3.75 -2.82 8.43
CA ARG A 13 -3.61 -4.19 7.89
C ARG A 13 -3.51 -4.22 6.37
N LEU A 14 -4.15 -3.29 5.67
CA LEU A 14 -4.03 -3.18 4.21
C LEU A 14 -2.62 -2.71 3.83
N ILE A 15 -2.11 -1.69 4.51
CA ILE A 15 -0.75 -1.16 4.31
C ILE A 15 0.30 -2.24 4.62
N GLU A 16 0.16 -2.96 5.73
CA GLU A 16 1.06 -4.06 6.10
C GLU A 16 1.08 -5.17 5.05
N ARG A 17 -0.09 -5.56 4.51
CA ARG A 17 -0.17 -6.55 3.43
C ARG A 17 0.52 -6.06 2.15
N PHE A 18 0.31 -4.82 1.76
CA PHE A 18 0.99 -4.20 0.63
C PHE A 18 2.51 -4.25 0.81
N LEU A 19 3.01 -3.81 1.97
CA LEU A 19 4.45 -3.76 2.27
C LEU A 19 5.06 -5.15 2.34
N ALA A 20 4.38 -6.12 2.95
CA ALA A 20 4.85 -7.49 3.00
C ALA A 20 4.96 -8.12 1.60
N GLU A 21 3.99 -7.86 0.73
CA GLU A 21 3.99 -8.38 -0.64
C GLU A 21 5.03 -7.69 -1.53
N PHE A 22 5.29 -6.39 -1.29
CA PHE A 22 6.39 -5.69 -1.91
C PHE A 22 7.74 -6.25 -1.46
N ALA A 23 7.97 -6.38 -0.14
CA ALA A 23 9.20 -6.94 0.43
C ALA A 23 9.45 -8.40 0.02
N GLY A 24 8.38 -9.17 -0.22
CA GLY A 24 8.45 -10.53 -0.75
C GLY A 24 8.74 -10.63 -2.25
N THR A 25 8.93 -9.51 -2.96
CA THR A 25 9.24 -9.51 -4.39
C THR A 25 10.62 -10.14 -4.63
N PRO A 26 10.73 -11.22 -5.41
CA PRO A 26 12.02 -11.85 -5.71
C PRO A 26 12.98 -10.87 -6.39
N GLY A 27 14.20 -10.78 -5.87
CA GLY A 27 15.24 -9.93 -6.46
C GLY A 27 15.05 -8.42 -6.23
N LEU A 28 14.18 -8.00 -5.30
CA LEU A 28 13.93 -6.59 -5.01
C LEU A 28 15.21 -5.78 -4.72
N GLU A 29 16.13 -6.34 -3.94
CA GLU A 29 17.39 -5.67 -3.57
C GLU A 29 18.31 -5.38 -4.77
N GLY A 30 18.22 -6.19 -5.83
CA GLY A 30 19.01 -6.02 -7.06
C GLY A 30 18.24 -5.35 -8.19
N MET A 31 17.00 -4.94 -7.94
CA MET A 31 16.11 -4.38 -8.96
C MET A 31 16.51 -2.92 -9.28
N PRO A 32 16.61 -2.53 -10.56
CA PRO A 32 16.87 -1.15 -10.92
C PRO A 32 15.68 -0.25 -10.50
N PRO A 33 15.91 1.07 -10.31
CA PRO A 33 14.86 2.00 -9.86
C PRO A 33 13.55 1.93 -10.67
N ASP A 34 13.64 1.80 -11.99
CA ASP A 34 12.46 1.69 -12.86
C ASP A 34 11.67 0.41 -12.62
N GLY A 35 12.37 -0.70 -12.35
CA GLY A 35 11.74 -1.98 -12.00
C GLY A 35 11.04 -1.90 -10.64
N VAL A 36 11.65 -1.22 -9.67
CA VAL A 36 11.04 -0.98 -8.36
C VAL A 36 9.77 -0.16 -8.51
N ALA A 37 9.83 0.93 -9.29
CA ALA A 37 8.66 1.77 -9.57
C ALA A 37 7.55 0.99 -10.29
N GLN A 38 7.90 0.16 -11.27
CA GLN A 38 6.94 -0.73 -11.93
C GLN A 38 6.28 -1.68 -10.92
N ARG A 39 7.05 -2.33 -10.06
CA ARG A 39 6.51 -3.26 -9.06
C ARG A 39 5.56 -2.58 -8.08
N VAL A 40 5.91 -1.38 -7.62
CA VAL A 40 5.03 -0.56 -6.77
C VAL A 40 3.73 -0.24 -7.49
N ASN A 41 3.78 0.12 -8.77
CA ASN A 41 2.58 0.42 -9.56
C ASN A 41 1.70 -0.81 -9.79
N GLU A 42 2.29 -1.98 -10.04
CA GLU A 42 1.56 -3.25 -10.17
C GLU A 42 0.81 -3.61 -8.87
N LEU A 43 1.50 -3.50 -7.73
CA LEU A 43 0.88 -3.72 -6.43
C LEU A 43 -0.20 -2.67 -6.16
N ARG A 44 0.06 -1.40 -6.47
CA ARG A 44 -0.94 -0.34 -6.30
C ARG A 44 -2.20 -0.64 -7.12
N ALA A 45 -2.05 -1.07 -8.37
CA ALA A 45 -3.18 -1.46 -9.21
C ALA A 45 -3.95 -2.66 -8.64
N LYS A 46 -3.24 -3.65 -8.07
CA LYS A 46 -3.86 -4.80 -7.39
C LYS A 46 -4.71 -4.39 -6.18
N TYR A 47 -4.24 -3.44 -5.38
CA TYR A 47 -4.94 -2.97 -4.18
C TYR A 47 -5.83 -1.74 -4.42
N ASP A 48 -6.00 -1.29 -5.65
CA ASP A 48 -6.63 0.00 -5.98
C ASP A 48 -8.05 0.12 -5.39
N SER A 49 -8.86 -0.93 -5.50
CA SER A 49 -10.22 -0.96 -4.93
C SER A 49 -10.22 -0.90 -3.40
N ASP A 50 -9.33 -1.63 -2.74
CA ASP A 50 -9.24 -1.64 -1.28
C ASP A 50 -8.70 -0.30 -0.75
N ILE A 51 -7.76 0.30 -1.48
CA ILE A 51 -7.21 1.63 -1.19
C ILE A 51 -8.29 2.70 -1.37
N ALA A 52 -9.05 2.66 -2.47
CA ALA A 52 -10.09 3.64 -2.77
C ALA A 52 -11.26 3.61 -1.78
N THR A 53 -11.56 2.43 -1.23
CA THR A 53 -12.69 2.25 -0.30
C THR A 53 -12.33 2.42 1.17
N ASN A 54 -11.04 2.53 1.52
CA ASN A 54 -10.60 2.74 2.90
C ASN A 54 -10.26 4.22 3.19
N PRO A 55 -11.08 4.94 3.97
CA PRO A 55 -10.88 6.37 4.22
C PRO A 55 -9.59 6.70 4.98
N TRP A 56 -9.12 5.79 5.85
CA TRP A 56 -7.87 5.97 6.58
C TRP A 56 -6.67 5.89 5.64
N VAL A 57 -6.66 4.90 4.74
CA VAL A 57 -5.56 4.73 3.77
C VAL A 57 -5.52 5.90 2.80
N GLN A 58 -6.67 6.35 2.30
CA GLN A 58 -6.76 7.58 1.49
C GLN A 58 -6.20 8.80 2.22
N HIS A 59 -6.49 8.93 3.52
CA HIS A 59 -5.96 10.02 4.32
C HIS A 59 -4.44 9.94 4.49
N VAL A 60 -3.89 8.76 4.81
CA VAL A 60 -2.45 8.55 4.93
C VAL A 60 -1.74 8.94 3.63
N ILE A 61 -2.23 8.48 2.48
CA ILE A 61 -1.67 8.81 1.16
C ILE A 61 -1.68 10.33 0.91
N ALA A 62 -2.76 11.02 1.27
CA ALA A 62 -2.88 12.46 1.06
C ALA A 62 -2.00 13.31 2.01
N THR A 63 -1.45 12.70 3.07
CA THR A 63 -0.60 13.37 4.07
C THR A 63 0.90 13.09 3.91
N LEU A 64 1.27 12.19 3.00
CA LEU A 64 2.65 11.93 2.60
C LEU A 64 3.13 12.96 1.57
#